data_AF-A0A7M7PC24-F1
#
_entry.id   AF-A0A7M7PC24-F1
#
_cell.length_a   1.000
_cell.length_b   1.000
_cell.length_c   1.000
_cell.angle_alpha   90.00
_cell.angle_beta   90.00
_cell.angle_gamma   90.00
#
_symmetry.space_group_name_H-M   'P 1'
#
loop_
_entity.id
_entity.type
_entity.pdbx_description
1 polymer ?
#
loop_
_entity_poly.entity_id
_entity_poly.type
_entity_poly.pdbx_seq_one_letter_code
_entity_poly.pdbx_strand_id
1 'polypeptide(L)'
;MTPVLNPSTDQEKSYNNAHVKTRVKIEMLNGQLKNKFRCLIGHGLAMKPKRACDVINACCILFNISKKLREPDVEDDIQVIDEADDAFHGAEYNIGGQAARSHIINNFFV
;
A
#
# COMPACT_ATOMS: atom_id res chain seq x y z
N MET A 1 4.91 6.25 -5.80
CA MET A 1 4.90 6.00 -7.26
C MET A 1 3.46 6.06 -7.75
N THR A 2 3.19 6.77 -8.84
CA THR A 2 1.83 7.00 -9.36
C THR A 2 1.63 6.31 -10.71
N PRO A 3 0.42 5.82 -11.02
CA PRO A 3 0.13 5.28 -12.34
C PRO A 3 0.20 6.38 -13.42
N VAL A 4 0.41 5.98 -14.67
CA VAL A 4 0.31 6.85 -15.84
C VAL A 4 -1.18 7.00 -16.19
N LEU A 5 -1.68 8.23 -16.25
CA LEU A 5 -3.12 8.48 -16.46
C LEU A 5 -3.59 8.02 -17.85
N ASN A 6 -2.82 8.34 -18.89
CA ASN A 6 -3.11 8.00 -20.28
C ASN A 6 -1.93 7.21 -20.87
N PRO A 7 -1.79 5.91 -20.54
CA PRO A 7 -0.67 5.10 -21.02
C PRO A 7 -0.80 4.88 -22.54
N SER A 8 0.24 5.27 -23.26
CA SER A 8 0.29 5.24 -24.73
C SER A 8 1.18 4.12 -25.24
N THR A 9 2.31 3.88 -24.56
CA THR A 9 3.29 2.86 -24.93
C THR A 9 2.99 1.54 -24.21
N ASP A 10 3.47 0.42 -24.76
CA ASP A 10 3.29 -0.89 -24.11
C ASP A 10 4.03 -0.98 -22.77
N GLN A 11 5.15 -0.29 -22.64
CA GLN A 11 5.93 -0.15 -21.40
C GLN A 11 5.11 0.58 -20.31
N GLU A 12 4.42 1.67 -20.66
CA GLU A 12 3.54 2.39 -19.73
C GLU A 12 2.34 1.52 -19.29
N LYS A 13 1.74 0.76 -20.21
CA LYS A 13 0.66 -0.18 -19.89
C LYS A 13 1.15 -1.30 -18.97
N SER A 14 2.33 -1.86 -19.27
CA SER A 14 3.02 -2.89 -18.49
C SER A 14 3.32 -2.41 -17.06
N TYR A 15 3.84 -1.19 -16.93
CA TYR A 15 4.04 -0.51 -15.65
C TYR A 15 2.73 -0.33 -14.88
N ASN A 16 1.67 0.19 -15.51
CA ASN A 16 0.38 0.37 -14.83
C ASN A 16 -0.21 -0.96 -14.36
N ASN A 17 -0.12 -2.02 -15.16
CA ASN A 17 -0.58 -3.35 -14.78
C ASN A 17 0.18 -3.90 -13.56
N ALA A 18 1.51 -3.78 -13.56
CA ALA A 18 2.33 -4.17 -12.42
C ALA A 18 2.05 -3.32 -11.17
N HIS A 19 1.83 -2.01 -11.35
CA HIS A 19 1.47 -1.08 -10.28
C HIS A 19 0.14 -1.47 -9.63
N VAL A 20 -0.91 -1.73 -10.42
CA VAL A 20 -2.22 -2.22 -9.94
C VAL A 20 -2.08 -3.53 -9.19
N LYS A 21 -1.41 -4.53 -9.76
CA LYS A 21 -1.20 -5.83 -9.10
C LYS A 21 -0.49 -5.69 -7.75
N THR A 22 0.50 -4.81 -7.68
CA THR A 22 1.24 -4.52 -6.45
C THR A 22 0.34 -3.84 -5.43
N ARG A 23 -0.45 -2.83 -5.85
CA ARG A 23 -1.37 -2.10 -4.98
C ARG A 23 -2.39 -3.04 -4.35
N VAL A 24 -3.02 -3.91 -5.14
CA VAL A 24 -3.97 -4.92 -4.62
C VAL A 24 -3.35 -5.76 -3.51
N LYS A 25 -2.11 -6.25 -3.68
CA LYS A 25 -1.44 -7.05 -2.66
C LYS A 25 -1.13 -6.25 -1.39
N ILE A 26 -0.72 -5.00 -1.52
CA ILE A 26 -0.44 -4.12 -0.38
C ILE A 26 -1.72 -3.73 0.37
N GLU A 27 -2.81 -3.44 -0.35
CA GLU A 27 -4.11 -3.14 0.25
C GLU A 27 -4.65 -4.35 1.01
N MET A 28 -4.59 -5.55 0.42
CA MET A 28 -4.95 -6.78 1.11
C MET A 28 -4.11 -7.01 2.37
N LEU A 29 -2.79 -6.81 2.29
CA LEU A 29 -1.88 -6.95 3.44
C LEU A 29 -2.23 -5.93 4.54
N ASN A 30 -2.44 -4.67 4.18
CA ASN A 30 -2.81 -3.61 5.12
C ASN A 30 -4.15 -3.92 5.79
N GLY A 31 -5.13 -4.40 5.03
CA GLY A 31 -6.41 -4.87 5.56
C GLY A 31 -6.23 -5.99 6.58
N GLN A 32 -5.43 -7.01 6.26
CA GLN A 32 -5.14 -8.12 7.18
C GLN A 32 -4.41 -7.66 8.46
N LEU A 33 -3.43 -6.77 8.34
CA LEU A 33 -2.73 -6.21 9.50
C LEU A 33 -3.67 -5.39 10.39
N LYS A 34 -4.45 -4.48 9.80
CA LYS A 34 -5.45 -3.67 10.50
C LYS A 34 -6.53 -4.53 11.17
N ASN A 35 -6.90 -5.64 10.53
CA ASN A 35 -7.87 -6.57 11.08
C ASN A 35 -7.32 -7.34 12.29
N LYS A 36 -6.08 -7.84 12.20
CA LYS A 36 -5.43 -8.59 13.29
C LYS A 36 -5.00 -7.70 14.45
N PHE A 37 -4.53 -6.48 14.18
CA PHE A 37 -4.03 -5.55 15.19
C PHE A 37 -4.90 -4.31 15.26
N ARG A 38 -5.91 -4.34 16.13
CA ARG A 38 -6.88 -3.25 16.31
C ARG A 38 -6.26 -1.92 16.75
N CYS A 39 -5.04 -1.93 17.29
CA CYS A 39 -4.30 -0.70 17.58
C CYS A 39 -3.92 0.12 16.33
N LEU A 40 -4.02 -0.47 15.13
CA LEU A 40 -3.75 0.20 13.85
C LEU A 40 -5.01 0.84 13.22
N ILE A 41 -6.18 0.73 13.85
CA ILE A 41 -7.45 1.27 13.37
C ILE A 41 -8.08 2.26 14.37
N GLY A 42 -9.15 2.94 13.97
CA GLY A 42 -9.88 3.89 14.81
C GLY A 42 -9.14 5.22 14.97
N HIS A 43 -8.99 5.71 16.20
CA HIS A 43 -8.28 6.97 16.50
C HIS A 43 -6.75 6.90 16.27
N GLY A 44 -6.24 5.75 15.81
CA GLY A 44 -4.83 5.52 15.55
C GLY A 44 -3.99 5.39 16.83
N LEU A 45 -2.67 5.48 16.65
CA LEU A 45 -1.70 5.35 17.73
C LEU A 45 -1.46 6.71 18.41
N ALA A 46 -2.04 6.90 19.60
CA ALA A 46 -1.90 8.12 20.42
C ALA A 46 -0.51 8.24 21.08
N MET A 47 0.54 8.25 20.29
CA MET A 47 1.93 8.33 20.73
C MET A 47 2.79 9.12 19.74
N LYS A 48 4.02 9.47 20.14
CA LYS A 48 4.96 10.16 19.25
C LYS A 48 5.23 9.33 17.99
N PRO A 49 5.44 9.94 16.80
CA PRO A 49 5.64 9.22 15.54
C PRO A 49 6.71 8.13 15.61
N LYS A 50 7.85 8.43 16.26
CA LYS A 50 8.93 7.45 16.47
C LYS A 50 8.44 6.18 17.18
N ARG A 51 7.62 6.34 18.23
CA ARG A 51 7.06 5.21 18.98
C ARG A 51 5.97 4.48 18.20
N ALA A 52 5.19 5.21 17.41
CA ALA A 52 4.20 4.61 16.51
C ALA A 52 4.88 3.70 15.47
N CYS A 53 6.00 4.12 14.90
CA CYS A 53 6.81 3.29 14.00
C CYS A 53 7.29 2.00 14.68
N ASP A 54 7.76 2.06 15.94
CA ASP A 54 8.16 0.86 16.69
C ASP A 54 6.99 -0.13 16.84
N VAL A 55 5.79 0.38 17.16
CA VAL A 55 4.58 -0.45 17.31
C VAL A 55 4.18 -1.08 15.98
N ILE A 56 4.16 -0.29 14.90
CA ILE A 56 3.84 -0.79 13.54
C ILE A 56 4.84 -1.89 13.15
N ASN A 57 6.14 -1.69 13.39
CA ASN A 57 7.16 -2.69 13.12
C ASN A 57 6.94 -3.98 13.92
N ALA A 58 6.60 -3.86 15.21
CA ALA A 58 6.27 -5.02 16.04
C ALA A 58 5.05 -5.78 15.49
N CYS A 59 4.00 -5.07 15.05
CA CYS A 59 2.83 -5.68 14.39
C CYS A 59 3.24 -6.46 13.13
N CYS A 60 4.09 -5.91 12.27
CA CYS A 60 4.59 -6.60 11.07
C CYS A 60 5.39 -7.87 11.41
N ILE A 61 6.26 -7.80 12.42
CA ILE A 61 7.05 -8.96 12.88
C ILE A 61 6.12 -10.06 13.39
N LEU A 62 5.17 -9.71 14.26
CA LEU A 62 4.20 -10.65 14.82
C LEU A 62 3.28 -11.24 13.73
N PHE A 63 2.88 -10.43 12.75
CA PHE A 63 2.11 -10.89 11.59
C PHE A 63 2.86 -11.98 10.81
N ASN A 64 4.15 -11.74 10.53
CA ASN A 64 4.98 -12.71 9.81
C ASN A 64 5.16 -14.02 10.60
N ILE A 65 5.33 -13.93 11.92
CA ILE A 65 5.38 -15.10 12.80
C ILE A 65 4.06 -15.88 12.74
N SER A 66 2.92 -15.19 12.86
CA SER A 66 1.58 -15.77 12.77
C SER A 66 1.36 -16.51 11.44
N LYS A 67 1.75 -15.90 10.31
CA LYS A 67 1.71 -16.56 8.98
C LYS A 67 2.62 -17.79 8.90
N LYS A 68 3.82 -17.74 9.49
CA LYS A 68 4.74 -18.89 9.54
C LYS A 68 4.17 -20.05 10.37
N LEU A 69 3.48 -19.73 11.46
CA LEU A 69 2.80 -20.70 12.31
C LEU A 69 1.48 -21.21 11.71
N ARG A 70 1.02 -20.63 10.60
CA ARG A 70 -0.28 -20.92 9.97
C ARG A 70 -1.44 -20.76 10.95
N GLU A 71 -1.36 -19.74 11.81
CA GLU A 71 -2.51 -19.36 12.62
C GLU A 71 -3.69 -19.03 11.71
N PRO A 72 -4.93 -19.36 12.13
CA PRO A 72 -6.11 -18.95 11.40
C PRO A 72 -6.15 -17.43 11.30
N ASP A 73 -6.56 -16.93 10.13
CA ASP A 73 -6.86 -15.52 9.99
C ASP A 73 -8.08 -15.18 10.85
N VAL A 74 -8.08 -14.00 11.46
CA VAL A 74 -9.22 -13.54 12.25
C VAL A 74 -10.34 -13.18 11.27
N GLU A 75 -11.39 -14.00 11.19
CA GLU A 75 -12.62 -13.68 10.47
C GLU A 75 -13.44 -12.73 11.34
N ASP A 76 -13.28 -11.43 11.12
CA ASP A 76 -14.16 -10.42 11.69
C ASP A 76 -14.91 -9.75 10.53
N ASP A 77 -16.24 -9.82 10.56
CA ASP A 77 -17.20 -9.18 9.62
C ASP A 77 -17.20 -7.64 9.73
N ILE A 78 -16.03 -7.03 9.89
CA ILE A 78 -15.92 -5.58 9.99
C ILE A 78 -15.66 -5.05 8.59
N GLN A 79 -16.71 -4.45 8.01
CA GLN A 79 -16.56 -3.53 6.90
C GLN A 79 -15.71 -2.35 7.38
N VAL A 80 -14.39 -2.47 7.22
CA VAL A 80 -13.48 -1.33 7.37
C VAL A 80 -13.73 -0.45 6.15
N ILE A 81 -14.64 0.51 6.30
CA ILE A 81 -14.73 1.63 5.36
C ILE A 81 -13.49 2.49 5.64
N ASP A 82 -12.37 2.12 5.03
CA ASP A 82 -11.26 3.04 4.85
C ASP A 82 -11.80 4.04 3.83
N GLU A 83 -12.35 5.18 4.29
CA GLU A 83 -12.56 6.36 3.43
C GLU A 83 -11.18 6.92 3.05
N ALA A 84 -10.34 6.08 2.45
CA ALA A 84 -9.16 6.50 1.75
C ALA A 84 -9.67 7.12 0.45
N ASP A 85 -9.68 8.44 0.45
CA ASP A 85 -9.90 9.32 -0.67
C ASP A 85 -9.13 8.83 -1.92
N ASP A 86 -9.79 7.96 -2.71
CA ASP A 86 -9.36 7.51 -4.03
C ASP A 86 -9.62 8.60 -5.08
N ALA A 87 -9.88 9.84 -4.64
CA ALA A 87 -9.78 10.98 -5.52
C ALA A 87 -8.33 11.08 -5.99
N PHE A 88 -8.14 10.66 -7.24
CA PHE A 88 -7.00 10.98 -8.08
C PHE A 88 -6.90 12.51 -8.19
N HIS A 89 -6.39 13.15 -7.14
CA HIS A 89 -6.02 14.54 -7.15
C HIS A 89 -4.88 14.64 -8.15
N GLY A 90 -5.20 15.16 -9.34
CA GLY A 90 -4.26 15.32 -10.44
C GLY A 90 -2.97 15.90 -9.88
N ALA A 91 -1.97 15.03 -9.74
CA ALA A 91 -0.76 15.39 -9.03
C ALA A 91 -0.20 16.64 -9.69
N GLU A 92 0.03 17.69 -8.89
CA GLU A 92 0.82 18.84 -9.32
C GLU A 92 2.02 18.34 -10.12
N TYR A 93 2.30 19.03 -11.23
CA TYR A 93 3.36 18.69 -12.18
C TYR A 93 4.74 18.72 -11.50
N ASN A 94 5.08 17.65 -10.78
CA ASN A 94 6.40 17.48 -10.20
C ASN A 94 7.29 16.83 -11.26
N ILE A 95 8.06 17.67 -11.94
CA ILE A 95 8.99 17.30 -13.01
C ILE A 95 9.94 16.19 -12.56
N GLY A 96 10.41 16.25 -11.30
CA GLY A 96 11.30 15.22 -10.74
C GLY A 96 10.62 13.86 -10.58
N GLY A 97 9.38 13.84 -10.10
CA GLY A 97 8.59 12.61 -9.95
C GLY A 97 8.27 11.95 -11.29
N GLN A 98 7.95 12.77 -12.31
CA GLN A 98 7.73 12.27 -13.67
C GLN A 98 9.01 11.71 -14.29
N ALA A 99 10.13 12.41 -14.17
CA ALA A 99 11.42 11.93 -14.69
C ALA A 99 11.83 10.60 -14.07
N ALA A 100 11.69 10.45 -12.75
CA ALA A 100 11.97 9.18 -12.05
C ALA A 100 11.05 8.04 -12.52
N ARG A 101 9.75 8.32 -12.68
CA ARG A 101 8.79 7.34 -13.20
C ARG A 101 9.12 6.95 -14.64
N SER A 102 9.37 7.91 -15.54
CA SER A 102 9.71 7.64 -16.93
C SER A 102 11.00 6.82 -17.05
N HIS A 103 12.02 7.14 -16.25
CA HIS A 103 13.24 6.34 -16.17
C HIS A 103 12.94 4.88 -15.75
N ILE A 104 12.07 4.67 -14.76
CA ILE A 104 11.67 3.33 -14.33
C ILE A 104 10.93 2.58 -15.46
N ILE A 105 9.96 3.23 -16.10
CA ILE A 105 9.16 2.64 -17.18
C ILE A 105 10.08 2.20 -18.33
N ASN A 106 10.94 3.10 -18.80
CA ASN A 106 11.76 2.86 -19.98
C ASN A 106 12.86 1.81 -19.77
N ASN A 107 13.32 1.60 -18.53
CA ASN A 107 14.44 0.71 -18.23
C ASN A 107 14.03 -0.65 -17.65
N PHE A 108 12.84 -0.77 -17.06
CA PHE A 108 12.42 -1.98 -16.34
C PHE A 108 11.12 -2.61 -16.84
N PHE A 109 10.40 -1.96 -17.76
CA PHE A 109 9.15 -2.47 -18.33
C PHE A 109 9.29 -2.66 -19.84
N VAL A 110 8.64 -3.70 -20.35
CA VAL A 110 8.55 -4.09 -21.77
C VAL A 110 7.08 -4.17 -22.14
#